data_AF-A0A183H9T0-F1
#
_entry.id   AF-A0A183H9T0-F1
#
_cell.length_a   1.000
_cell.length_b   1.000
_cell.length_c   1.000
_cell.angle_alpha   90.00
_cell.angle_beta   90.00
_cell.angle_gamma   90.00
#
_symmetry.space_group_name_H-M   'P 1'
#
loop_
_entity.id
_entity.type
_entity.pdbx_description
1 polymer ?
#
loop_
_entity_poly.entity_id
_entity_poly.type
_entity_poly.pdbx_seq_one_letter_code
_entity_poly.pdbx_strand_id
1 'polypeptide(L)'
;MTIRASPADEGFINSEWSLIFMLRTGLIGLQLLPDTAQPNIVLITDAVCNVTDIHALQKLVFQLRNYSVACSFIQIQGDCNTNAVFGHFSSPEFFTFLAKGTSGVYIPDENQTTVDGILNPIDCRPLLCKNLQLLDATDDYIKDLIHQINPEFVEPYAFDYFSGVIRRMHYSMEYESCLEYFLRLRLYEGFILRNLKVLKKGEDQSLILVELSLPWKPQVTIGYKICALSEDCTKRTKLKITVICEAQYGMIRDLLSDRCSVNTAKQTFSDAYRHTIFGLLETDRMLIHVHSFNSLPDLFRLSPEILKEKSLFRYVMKENKAILTISTRELETLCSQNVAAANFVEFWRIISESEERYWQSWSQVYTFRVILTHDHPLPPRLFLAEEPNVKVTSQLALTVFYNILTQMTTFSLIHGQTYVKFVEGYVALK
;
A
#
# COMPACT_ATOMS: atom_id res chain seq x y z
N MET A 1 25.79 -33.00 34.20
CA MET A 1 25.26 -31.67 34.55
C MET A 1 24.24 -31.28 33.50
N THR A 2 22.97 -31.52 33.80
CA THR A 2 21.83 -31.08 32.98
C THR A 2 21.65 -29.58 33.18
N ILE A 3 21.92 -28.81 32.13
CA ILE A 3 21.65 -27.37 32.07
C ILE A 3 20.13 -27.22 32.08
N ARG A 4 19.57 -26.84 33.24
CA ARG A 4 18.20 -26.35 33.30
C ARG A 4 18.20 -24.96 32.67
N ALA A 5 17.49 -24.80 31.56
CA ALA A 5 17.16 -23.49 31.02
C ALA A 5 16.44 -22.67 32.11
N SER A 6 16.84 -21.41 32.28
CA SER A 6 16.18 -20.47 33.18
C SER A 6 14.79 -20.12 32.61
N PRO A 7 13.79 -19.78 33.45
CA PRO A 7 12.44 -19.44 32.98
C PRO A 7 12.37 -18.11 32.20
N ALA A 8 13.51 -17.43 32.05
CA ALA A 8 13.62 -16.15 31.33
C ALA A 8 13.95 -16.33 29.83
N ASP A 9 14.25 -17.55 29.39
CA ASP A 9 14.52 -17.88 27.98
C ASP A 9 13.25 -18.33 27.22
N GLU A 10 12.08 -18.32 27.86
CA GLU A 10 10.81 -18.37 27.13
C GLU A 10 10.60 -17.00 26.47
N GLY A 11 10.71 -16.95 25.14
CA GLY A 11 10.56 -15.74 24.33
C GLY A 11 9.17 -15.11 24.51
N PHE A 12 8.99 -14.35 25.59
CA PHE A 12 7.74 -13.69 25.90
C PHE A 12 7.59 -12.46 25.01
N ILE A 13 6.69 -12.57 24.02
CA ILE A 13 6.29 -11.41 23.23
C ILE A 13 5.40 -10.55 24.11
N ASN A 14 5.77 -9.29 24.32
CA ASN A 14 4.94 -8.34 25.04
C ASN A 14 3.52 -8.31 24.43
N SER A 15 2.48 -8.35 25.27
CA SER A 15 1.08 -8.49 24.84
C SER A 15 0.66 -7.42 23.83
N GLU A 16 1.22 -6.21 23.92
CA GLU A 16 0.98 -5.10 22.99
C GLU A 16 1.48 -5.37 21.56
N TRP A 17 2.48 -6.22 21.40
CA TRP A 17 3.06 -6.58 20.10
C TRP A 17 2.50 -7.89 19.54
N SER A 18 1.75 -8.64 20.34
CA SER A 18 1.26 -9.97 19.99
C SER A 18 0.50 -9.99 18.67
N LEU A 19 -0.50 -9.11 18.49
CA LEU A 19 -1.30 -9.06 17.27
C LEU A 19 -0.48 -8.67 16.04
N ILE A 20 0.34 -7.63 16.16
CA ILE A 20 1.21 -7.17 15.06
C ILE A 20 2.16 -8.30 14.66
N PHE A 21 2.73 -9.01 15.63
CA PHE A 21 3.62 -10.13 15.39
C PHE A 21 2.90 -11.32 14.73
N MET A 22 1.70 -11.68 15.20
CA MET A 22 0.89 -12.74 14.60
C MET A 22 0.56 -12.43 13.13
N LEU A 23 0.10 -11.21 12.84
CA LEU A 23 -0.22 -10.79 11.47
C LEU A 23 1.03 -10.74 10.57
N ARG A 24 2.18 -10.28 11.10
CA ARG A 24 3.45 -10.31 10.34
C ARG A 24 3.91 -11.74 10.05
N THR A 25 3.79 -12.64 11.01
CA THR A 25 4.14 -14.05 10.84
C THR A 25 3.21 -14.71 9.81
N GLY A 26 1.91 -14.41 9.87
CA GLY A 26 0.94 -14.84 8.87
C GLY A 26 1.26 -14.32 7.47
N LEU A 27 1.63 -13.03 7.36
CA LEU A 27 2.06 -12.44 6.09
C LEU A 27 3.28 -13.15 5.49
N ILE A 28 4.29 -13.46 6.30
CA ILE A 28 5.48 -14.22 5.85
C ILE A 28 5.07 -15.62 5.38
N GLY A 29 4.16 -16.30 6.10
CA GLY A 29 3.62 -17.59 5.69
C GLY A 29 2.90 -17.53 4.34
N LEU A 30 2.10 -16.48 4.11
CA LEU A 30 1.38 -16.28 2.85
C LEU A 30 2.31 -15.96 1.68
N GLN A 31 3.46 -15.32 1.91
CA GLN A 31 4.47 -15.09 0.88
C GLN A 31 5.18 -16.36 0.39
N LEU A 32 4.98 -17.50 1.08
CA LEU A 32 5.46 -18.80 0.63
C LEU A 32 4.44 -19.53 -0.26
N LEU A 33 3.20 -19.04 -0.34
CA LEU A 33 2.18 -19.60 -1.22
C LEU A 33 2.45 -19.25 -2.68
N PRO A 34 2.00 -20.08 -3.64
CA PRO A 34 2.12 -19.78 -5.05
C PRO A 34 1.28 -18.55 -5.43
N ASP A 35 1.70 -17.83 -6.48
CA ASP A 35 1.05 -16.58 -6.95
C ASP A 35 -0.42 -16.76 -7.40
N THR A 36 -0.89 -18.00 -7.57
CA THR A 36 -2.28 -18.33 -7.92
C THR A 36 -3.19 -18.44 -6.71
N ALA A 37 -2.64 -18.54 -5.50
CA ALA A 37 -3.41 -18.63 -4.27
C ALA A 37 -3.99 -17.25 -3.89
N GLN A 38 -5.19 -17.24 -3.33
CA GLN A 38 -5.76 -16.03 -2.75
C GLN A 38 -5.30 -15.89 -1.29
N PRO A 39 -4.48 -14.88 -0.94
CA PRO A 39 -4.00 -14.73 0.42
C PRO A 39 -5.10 -14.18 1.33
N ASN A 40 -5.44 -14.95 2.36
CA ASN A 40 -6.46 -14.58 3.34
C ASN A 40 -6.01 -15.01 4.73
N ILE A 41 -6.16 -14.14 5.71
CA ILE A 41 -5.89 -14.39 7.13
C ILE A 41 -7.22 -14.33 7.86
N VAL A 42 -7.58 -15.42 8.55
CA VAL A 42 -8.74 -15.44 9.45
C VAL A 42 -8.23 -15.52 10.88
N LEU A 43 -8.52 -14.51 11.69
CA LEU A 43 -8.18 -14.46 13.10
C LEU A 43 -9.41 -14.75 13.94
N ILE A 44 -9.30 -15.74 14.81
CA ILE A 44 -10.30 -16.04 15.83
C ILE A 44 -9.80 -15.43 17.14
N THR A 45 -10.57 -14.51 17.71
CA THR A 45 -10.14 -13.72 18.87
C THR A 45 -11.32 -13.43 19.79
N ASP A 46 -11.04 -13.23 21.08
CA ASP A 46 -11.96 -12.63 22.06
C ASP A 46 -12.12 -11.11 21.89
N ALA A 47 -11.50 -10.54 20.86
CA ALA A 47 -11.41 -9.12 20.56
C ALA A 47 -10.76 -8.27 21.66
N VAL A 48 -10.02 -8.88 22.60
CA VAL A 48 -9.28 -8.15 23.63
C VAL A 48 -7.86 -7.89 23.15
N CYS A 49 -7.67 -6.75 22.49
CA CYS A 49 -6.37 -6.35 22.00
C CYS A 49 -6.09 -4.87 22.31
N ASN A 50 -4.86 -4.61 22.77
CA ASN A 50 -4.30 -3.27 22.87
C ASN A 50 -3.20 -3.10 21.83
N VAL A 51 -3.26 -2.01 21.07
CA VAL A 51 -2.21 -1.63 20.12
C VAL A 51 -1.67 -0.27 20.51
N THR A 52 -0.41 -0.24 20.94
CA THR A 52 0.25 0.99 21.41
C THR A 52 1.02 1.71 20.31
N ASP A 53 1.56 0.99 19.32
CA ASP A 53 2.31 1.58 18.19
C ASP A 53 1.50 1.65 16.89
N ILE A 54 1.00 2.87 16.61
CA ILE A 54 0.25 3.17 15.38
C ILE A 54 1.13 3.15 14.13
N HIS A 55 2.42 3.49 14.22
CA HIS A 55 3.31 3.44 13.05
C HIS A 55 3.55 2.00 12.61
N ALA A 56 3.79 1.10 13.58
CA ALA A 56 3.93 -0.32 13.30
C ALA A 56 2.65 -0.91 12.70
N LEU A 57 1.49 -0.51 13.20
CA LEU A 57 0.18 -0.89 12.66
C LEU A 57 -0.03 -0.38 11.23
N GLN A 58 0.24 0.91 10.97
CA GLN A 58 0.09 1.49 9.64
C GLN A 58 1.00 0.82 8.62
N LYS A 59 2.25 0.57 9.00
CA LYS A 59 3.19 -0.17 8.15
C LYS A 59 2.68 -1.58 7.85
N LEU A 60 2.13 -2.27 8.84
CA LEU A 60 1.55 -3.60 8.66
C LEU A 60 0.32 -3.58 7.75
N VAL A 61 -0.63 -2.67 7.98
CA VAL A 61 -1.83 -2.53 7.14
C VAL A 61 -1.45 -2.18 5.70
N PHE A 62 -0.48 -1.29 5.51
CA PHE A 62 0.08 -0.98 4.20
C PHE A 62 0.67 -2.21 3.52
N GLN A 63 1.45 -3.02 4.24
CA GLN A 63 1.99 -4.27 3.71
C GLN A 63 0.88 -5.26 3.33
N LEU A 64 -0.14 -5.45 4.19
CA LEU A 64 -1.27 -6.33 3.91
C LEU A 64 -2.04 -5.88 2.65
N ARG A 65 -2.23 -4.57 2.46
CA ARG A 65 -2.85 -4.00 1.24
C ARG A 65 -2.01 -4.24 -0.01
N ASN A 66 -0.70 -3.99 0.06
CA ASN A 66 0.21 -4.18 -1.09
C ASN A 66 0.28 -5.65 -1.53
N TYR A 67 0.34 -6.57 -0.58
CA TYR A 67 0.24 -8.02 -0.86
C TYR A 67 -1.20 -8.48 -1.06
N SER A 68 -2.16 -7.55 -1.00
CA SER A 68 -3.54 -7.81 -1.38
C SER A 68 -4.15 -8.92 -0.53
N VAL A 69 -3.77 -8.97 0.75
CA VAL A 69 -4.15 -9.96 1.77
C VAL A 69 -5.40 -9.47 2.51
N ALA A 70 -6.46 -10.25 2.45
CA ALA A 70 -7.66 -10.00 3.26
C ALA A 70 -7.44 -10.45 4.71
N CYS A 71 -7.78 -9.61 5.69
CA CYS A 71 -7.79 -10.01 7.09
C CYS A 71 -9.22 -10.00 7.62
N SER A 72 -9.74 -11.18 7.94
CA SER A 72 -11.06 -11.35 8.54
C SER A 72 -10.94 -11.76 9.99
N PHE A 73 -11.89 -11.35 10.81
CA PHE A 73 -11.86 -11.48 12.26
C PHE A 73 -13.19 -12.06 12.72
N ILE A 74 -13.12 -13.10 13.54
CA ILE A 74 -14.27 -13.74 14.18
C ILE A 74 -14.12 -13.50 15.68
N GLN A 75 -15.05 -12.75 16.24
CA GLN A 75 -15.12 -12.51 17.68
C GLN A 75 -15.83 -13.71 18.34
N ILE A 76 -15.16 -14.35 19.30
CA ILE A 76 -15.75 -15.35 20.18
C ILE A 76 -15.76 -14.75 21.58
N GLN A 77 -16.94 -14.35 22.05
CA GLN A 77 -17.12 -13.80 23.37
C GLN A 77 -18.36 -14.42 24.02
N GLY A 78 -18.14 -15.24 25.06
CA GLY A 78 -19.24 -15.75 25.87
C GLY A 78 -19.98 -14.61 26.59
N ASP A 79 -21.25 -14.85 26.94
CA ASP A 79 -22.13 -13.88 27.60
C ASP A 79 -21.42 -13.05 28.67
N CYS A 80 -21.15 -11.80 28.35
CA CYS A 80 -20.42 -10.83 29.18
C CYS A 80 -21.11 -10.52 30.53
N ASN A 81 -22.34 -11.00 30.70
CA ASN A 81 -23.24 -10.63 31.79
C ASN A 81 -22.91 -11.24 33.15
N THR A 82 -21.95 -12.18 33.27
CA THR A 82 -21.72 -12.88 34.54
C THR A 82 -20.33 -12.71 35.16
N ASN A 83 -19.28 -12.40 34.40
CA ASN A 83 -17.90 -12.33 34.92
C ASN A 83 -17.05 -11.21 34.28
N ALA A 84 -17.57 -9.98 34.20
CA ALA A 84 -16.77 -8.85 33.70
C ALA A 84 -15.61 -8.54 34.66
N VAL A 85 -14.41 -8.99 34.33
CA VAL A 85 -13.16 -8.64 35.03
C VAL A 85 -12.63 -7.32 34.47
N PHE A 86 -12.16 -6.43 35.34
CA PHE A 86 -11.55 -5.15 34.94
C PHE A 86 -10.40 -5.39 33.94
N GLY A 87 -10.51 -4.81 32.75
CA GLY A 87 -9.54 -4.97 31.66
C GLY A 87 -9.99 -5.90 30.51
N HIS A 88 -11.08 -6.64 30.66
CA HIS A 88 -11.68 -7.44 29.58
C HIS A 88 -12.65 -6.58 28.75
N PHE A 89 -12.11 -5.61 28.00
CA PHE A 89 -12.89 -4.77 27.09
C PHE A 89 -12.55 -5.14 25.64
N SER A 90 -13.54 -5.68 24.91
CA SER A 90 -13.40 -5.97 23.49
C SER A 90 -13.25 -4.68 22.69
N SER A 91 -12.39 -4.64 21.68
CA SER A 91 -12.17 -3.50 20.79
C SER A 91 -12.76 -3.72 19.37
N PRO A 92 -14.11 -3.81 19.23
CA PRO A 92 -14.75 -4.12 17.95
C PRO A 92 -14.46 -3.07 16.88
N GLU A 93 -14.34 -1.79 17.25
CA GLU A 93 -14.00 -0.70 16.32
C GLU A 93 -12.64 -0.92 15.65
N PHE A 94 -11.67 -1.44 16.39
CA PHE A 94 -10.31 -1.66 15.92
C PHE A 94 -10.25 -2.82 14.92
N PHE A 95 -10.91 -3.94 15.24
CA PHE A 95 -10.98 -5.08 14.33
C PHE A 95 -11.85 -4.79 13.10
N THR A 96 -12.92 -4.02 13.26
CA THR A 96 -13.72 -3.49 12.14
C THR A 96 -12.87 -2.60 11.23
N PHE A 97 -12.04 -1.73 11.80
CA PHE A 97 -11.08 -0.92 11.05
C PHE A 97 -10.08 -1.79 10.26
N LEU A 98 -9.49 -2.82 10.90
CA LEU A 98 -8.54 -3.71 10.24
C LEU A 98 -9.19 -4.52 9.12
N ALA A 99 -10.39 -5.07 9.37
CA ALA A 99 -11.18 -5.81 8.40
C ALA A 99 -11.49 -4.94 7.19
N LYS A 100 -12.16 -3.79 7.40
CA LYS A 100 -12.50 -2.83 6.34
C LYS A 100 -11.24 -2.38 5.61
N GLY A 101 -10.18 -2.06 6.35
CA GLY A 101 -8.91 -1.60 5.80
C GLY A 101 -8.16 -2.62 4.95
N THR A 102 -8.45 -3.91 5.05
CA THR A 102 -7.80 -4.98 4.28
C THR A 102 -8.77 -5.73 3.37
N SER A 103 -9.98 -5.20 3.15
CA SER A 103 -11.04 -5.88 2.38
C SER A 103 -11.45 -7.24 2.95
N GLY A 104 -11.33 -7.42 4.27
CA GLY A 104 -11.84 -8.56 5.02
C GLY A 104 -13.12 -8.23 5.80
N VAL A 105 -13.54 -9.16 6.67
CA VAL A 105 -14.84 -9.08 7.39
C VAL A 105 -14.63 -9.17 8.88
N TYR A 106 -15.42 -8.41 9.64
CA TYR A 106 -15.55 -8.59 11.09
C TYR A 106 -16.89 -9.28 11.39
N ILE A 107 -16.86 -10.44 12.04
CA ILE A 107 -18.05 -11.20 12.46
C ILE A 107 -18.13 -11.18 13.99
N PRO A 108 -19.12 -10.49 14.58
CA PRO A 108 -19.37 -10.53 16.02
C PRO A 108 -20.10 -11.82 16.44
N ASP A 109 -20.01 -12.17 17.72
CA ASP A 109 -20.56 -13.42 18.27
C ASP A 109 -22.10 -13.47 18.26
N GLU A 110 -22.77 -12.32 18.46
CA GLU A 110 -24.24 -12.25 18.51
C GLU A 110 -24.92 -12.72 17.20
N ASN A 111 -24.24 -12.58 16.05
CA ASN A 111 -24.74 -13.05 14.75
C ASN A 111 -24.74 -14.59 14.61
N GLN A 112 -24.12 -15.33 15.53
CA GLN A 112 -24.08 -16.79 15.52
C GLN A 112 -25.29 -17.42 16.25
N THR A 113 -26.14 -16.62 16.88
CA THR A 113 -27.31 -17.09 17.66
C THR A 113 -28.60 -17.25 16.85
N THR A 114 -28.54 -17.19 15.52
CA THR A 114 -29.69 -17.60 14.71
C THR A 114 -29.86 -19.11 14.78
N VAL A 115 -30.87 -19.48 15.56
CA VAL A 115 -31.32 -20.84 15.86
C VAL A 115 -31.56 -21.62 14.55
N ASP A 116 -31.05 -22.86 14.54
CA ASP A 116 -31.15 -23.90 13.50
C ASP A 116 -30.17 -23.82 12.31
N GLY A 117 -29.04 -24.53 12.48
CA GLY A 117 -28.51 -25.47 11.50
C GLY A 117 -27.98 -24.90 10.18
N ILE A 118 -26.65 -24.89 10.07
CA ILE A 118 -25.85 -24.53 8.88
C ILE A 118 -25.73 -23.01 8.73
N LEU A 119 -24.56 -22.46 9.11
CA LEU A 119 -24.10 -21.15 8.61
C LEU A 119 -24.43 -21.08 7.12
N ASN A 120 -25.34 -20.18 6.72
CA ASN A 120 -25.70 -20.09 5.32
C ASN A 120 -24.39 -19.86 4.54
N PRO A 121 -24.14 -20.60 3.45
CA PRO A 121 -22.94 -20.38 2.65
C PRO A 121 -22.86 -18.93 2.13
N ILE A 122 -23.99 -18.21 2.13
CA ILE A 122 -24.11 -16.77 1.84
C ILE A 122 -23.44 -15.91 2.92
N ASP A 123 -23.54 -16.27 4.20
CA ASP A 123 -22.93 -15.53 5.32
C ASP A 123 -21.42 -15.79 5.43
N CYS A 124 -20.95 -16.93 4.89
CA CYS A 124 -19.53 -17.24 4.74
C CYS A 124 -18.90 -16.72 3.43
N ARG A 125 -19.69 -16.31 2.42
CA ARG A 125 -19.15 -15.71 1.17
C ARG A 125 -18.21 -14.54 1.42
N PRO A 126 -18.49 -13.62 2.36
CA PRO A 126 -17.60 -12.52 2.68
C PRO A 126 -16.21 -12.98 3.16
N LEU A 127 -16.12 -14.13 3.85
CA LEU A 127 -14.82 -14.73 4.25
C LEU A 127 -14.06 -15.34 3.06
N LEU A 128 -14.78 -15.76 2.01
CA LEU A 128 -14.21 -16.44 0.85
C LEU A 128 -13.94 -15.51 -0.34
N CYS A 129 -14.52 -14.32 -0.37
CA CYS A 129 -14.48 -13.41 -1.51
C CYS A 129 -13.92 -12.03 -1.14
N LYS A 130 -12.72 -11.75 -1.63
CA LYS A 130 -11.95 -10.51 -1.44
C LYS A 130 -12.61 -9.21 -1.94
N ASN A 131 -13.53 -9.28 -2.90
CA ASN A 131 -13.87 -8.12 -3.75
C ASN A 131 -15.35 -7.70 -3.79
N LEU A 132 -16.24 -8.28 -2.97
CA LEU A 132 -17.69 -8.07 -3.10
C LEU A 132 -18.35 -7.50 -1.85
N GLN A 133 -17.69 -6.57 -1.16
CA GLN A 133 -18.34 -5.79 -0.13
C GLN A 133 -18.57 -4.38 -0.65
N LEU A 134 -19.68 -4.19 -1.38
CA LEU A 134 -20.31 -2.87 -1.37
C LEU A 134 -20.68 -2.62 0.10
N LEU A 135 -20.03 -1.60 0.64
CA LEU A 135 -19.89 -1.32 2.06
C LEU A 135 -21.20 -0.77 2.65
N ASP A 136 -22.25 -1.60 2.72
CA ASP A 136 -23.50 -1.28 3.42
C ASP A 136 -23.63 -2.03 4.75
N ALA A 137 -22.51 -2.53 5.29
CA ALA A 137 -22.41 -2.79 6.72
C ALA A 137 -22.12 -1.45 7.43
N THR A 138 -23.17 -0.64 7.53
CA THR A 138 -23.30 0.35 8.61
C THR A 138 -22.90 -0.32 9.92
N ASP A 139 -22.23 0.42 10.80
CA ASP A 139 -21.77 -0.04 12.11
C ASP A 139 -22.96 -0.33 13.06
N ASP A 140 -23.95 -1.08 12.59
CA ASP A 140 -25.18 -1.40 13.29
C ASP A 140 -24.88 -2.27 14.49
N TYR A 141 -23.93 -3.21 14.40
CA TYR A 141 -23.44 -3.94 15.57
C TYR A 141 -22.89 -3.03 16.68
N ILE A 142 -22.12 -1.98 16.35
CA ILE A 142 -21.60 -1.07 17.37
C ILE A 142 -22.75 -0.25 17.98
N LYS A 143 -23.72 0.18 17.17
CA LYS A 143 -24.94 0.83 17.69
C LYS A 143 -25.71 -0.11 18.60
N ASP A 144 -25.94 -1.35 18.19
CA ASP A 144 -26.70 -2.36 18.92
C ASP A 144 -26.02 -2.73 20.24
N LEU A 145 -24.68 -2.86 20.24
CA LEU A 145 -23.89 -3.04 21.45
C LEU A 145 -24.01 -1.83 22.40
N ILE A 146 -23.94 -0.61 21.88
CA ILE A 146 -24.14 0.60 22.70
C ILE A 146 -25.58 0.65 23.24
N HIS A 147 -26.58 0.29 22.42
CA HIS A 147 -27.98 0.18 22.82
C HIS A 147 -28.17 -0.82 23.96
N GLN A 148 -27.50 -1.98 23.90
CA GLN A 148 -27.58 -3.03 24.90
C GLN A 148 -26.90 -2.64 26.22
N ILE A 149 -25.73 -1.99 26.15
CA ILE A 149 -24.96 -1.60 27.34
C ILE A 149 -25.55 -0.35 28.00
N ASN A 150 -25.91 0.67 27.21
CA ASN A 150 -26.45 1.92 27.73
C ASN A 150 -27.32 2.66 26.69
N PRO A 151 -28.66 2.48 26.73
CA PRO A 151 -29.57 3.06 25.75
C PRO A 151 -29.63 4.60 25.80
N GLU A 152 -29.36 5.22 26.95
CA GLU A 152 -29.33 6.70 27.10
C GLU A 152 -28.13 7.32 26.39
N PHE A 153 -27.06 6.56 26.19
CA PHE A 153 -25.88 7.01 25.45
C PHE A 153 -26.04 6.89 23.95
N VAL A 154 -27.07 6.21 23.45
CA VAL A 154 -27.27 6.00 22.01
C VAL A 154 -27.69 7.28 21.31
N GLU A 155 -28.59 8.10 21.86
CA GLU A 155 -28.95 9.35 21.18
C GLU A 155 -27.74 10.32 21.08
N PRO A 156 -26.95 10.54 22.15
CA PRO A 156 -25.68 11.26 22.05
C PRO A 156 -24.63 10.57 21.19
N TYR A 157 -24.46 9.24 21.27
CA TYR A 157 -23.49 8.51 20.44
C TYR A 157 -23.91 8.47 18.98
N ALA A 158 -25.13 8.14 18.63
CA ALA A 158 -25.60 8.11 17.25
C ALA A 158 -25.58 9.51 16.63
N PHE A 159 -25.93 10.56 17.38
CA PHE A 159 -25.79 11.94 16.93
C PHE A 159 -24.30 12.34 16.81
N ASP A 160 -23.42 12.04 17.76
CA ASP A 160 -22.01 12.47 17.70
C ASP A 160 -21.09 11.52 16.88
N TYR A 161 -21.50 10.28 16.63
CA TYR A 161 -20.79 9.28 15.80
C TYR A 161 -21.19 9.37 14.33
N PHE A 162 -22.47 9.69 14.01
CA PHE A 162 -22.90 9.95 12.62
C PHE A 162 -22.93 11.44 12.24
N SER A 163 -23.16 12.36 13.19
CA SER A 163 -23.11 13.82 12.96
C SER A 163 -21.83 14.51 13.47
N GLY A 164 -21.03 13.88 14.33
CA GLY A 164 -19.73 14.43 14.78
C GLY A 164 -18.55 14.01 13.90
N VAL A 165 -18.73 13.03 13.00
CA VAL A 165 -17.78 12.77 11.89
C VAL A 165 -17.92 13.89 10.87
N ILE A 166 -17.03 14.86 11.00
CA ILE A 166 -16.97 16.00 10.10
C ILE A 166 -16.15 15.59 8.88
N ARG A 167 -16.57 16.06 7.71
CA ARG A 167 -15.80 15.93 6.49
C ARG A 167 -15.16 17.26 6.19
N ARG A 168 -13.83 17.32 6.26
CA ARG A 168 -13.09 18.54 5.96
C ARG A 168 -12.18 18.31 4.76
N MET A 169 -12.34 19.16 3.75
CA MET A 169 -11.39 19.21 2.64
C MET A 169 -10.00 19.54 3.16
N HIS A 170 -9.02 18.73 2.78
CA HIS A 170 -7.62 18.95 3.07
C HIS A 170 -6.91 19.59 1.86
N TYR A 171 -7.03 18.97 0.67
CA TYR A 171 -6.47 19.48 -0.58
C TYR A 171 -7.46 19.36 -1.75
N SER A 172 -7.34 20.27 -2.71
CA SER A 172 -8.03 20.19 -4.00
C SER A 172 -7.03 20.51 -5.11
N MET A 173 -6.77 19.54 -5.99
CA MET A 173 -5.81 19.64 -7.09
C MET A 173 -6.49 19.38 -8.42
N GLU A 174 -5.92 19.91 -9.49
CA GLU A 174 -6.35 19.62 -10.86
C GLU A 174 -5.19 18.97 -11.61
N TYR A 175 -5.45 17.80 -12.17
CA TYR A 175 -4.48 17.02 -12.92
C TYR A 175 -4.98 16.77 -14.33
N GLU A 176 -4.05 16.57 -15.27
CA GLU A 176 -4.36 16.25 -16.65
C GLU A 176 -3.97 14.80 -16.96
N SER A 177 -4.92 13.88 -16.82
CA SER A 177 -4.69 12.44 -16.97
C SER A 177 -5.99 11.68 -17.31
N CYS A 178 -5.90 10.36 -17.41
CA CYS A 178 -7.04 9.47 -17.61
C CYS A 178 -7.61 9.00 -16.25
N LEU A 179 -8.94 8.95 -16.14
CA LEU A 179 -9.65 8.55 -14.91
C LEU A 179 -9.31 7.11 -14.52
N GLU A 180 -9.22 6.21 -15.50
CA GLU A 180 -8.94 4.79 -15.29
C GLU A 180 -7.64 4.56 -14.50
N TYR A 181 -6.58 5.30 -14.82
CA TYR A 181 -5.29 5.14 -14.14
C TYR A 181 -5.34 5.57 -12.68
N PHE A 182 -6.03 6.66 -12.36
CA PHE A 182 -6.21 7.11 -10.98
C PHE A 182 -7.11 6.16 -10.19
N LEU A 183 -8.19 5.67 -10.79
CA LEU A 183 -9.04 4.65 -10.15
C LEU A 183 -8.25 3.39 -9.87
N ARG A 184 -7.51 2.89 -10.87
CA ARG A 184 -6.65 1.72 -10.72
C ARG A 184 -5.64 1.93 -9.59
N LEU A 185 -4.86 3.00 -9.63
CA LEU A 185 -3.87 3.34 -8.59
C LEU A 185 -4.49 3.31 -7.18
N ARG A 186 -5.61 4.03 -6.99
CA ARG A 186 -6.24 4.11 -5.66
C ARG A 186 -6.82 2.79 -5.19
N LEU A 187 -7.40 2.00 -6.09
CA LEU A 187 -7.87 0.65 -5.74
C LEU A 187 -6.70 -0.27 -5.37
N TYR A 188 -5.55 -0.19 -6.05
CA TYR A 188 -4.35 -0.95 -5.69
C TYR A 188 -3.77 -0.57 -4.32
N GLU A 189 -3.85 0.71 -3.93
CA GLU A 189 -3.43 1.17 -2.60
C GLU A 189 -4.40 0.77 -1.47
N GLY A 190 -5.54 0.16 -1.80
CA GLY A 190 -6.55 -0.29 -0.84
C GLY A 190 -7.65 0.74 -0.55
N PHE A 191 -7.85 1.74 -1.41
CA PHE A 191 -9.06 2.57 -1.33
C PHE A 191 -10.29 1.75 -1.71
N ILE A 192 -11.38 2.01 -1.00
CA ILE A 192 -12.66 1.35 -1.20
C ILE A 192 -13.60 2.32 -1.91
N LEU A 193 -14.34 1.83 -2.90
CA LEU A 193 -15.36 2.62 -3.57
C LEU A 193 -16.55 2.86 -2.62
N ARG A 194 -16.80 4.12 -2.27
CA ARG A 194 -17.92 4.51 -1.41
C ARG A 194 -19.16 4.92 -2.21
N ASN A 195 -18.96 5.71 -3.27
CA ASN A 195 -20.07 6.19 -4.08
C ASN A 195 -19.62 6.51 -5.51
N LEU A 196 -20.49 6.27 -6.48
CA LEU A 196 -20.31 6.65 -7.86
C LEU A 196 -21.57 7.38 -8.34
N LYS A 197 -21.44 8.67 -8.65
CA LYS A 197 -22.53 9.53 -9.11
C LYS A 197 -22.22 10.05 -10.50
N VAL A 198 -23.17 9.96 -11.41
CA VAL A 198 -23.08 10.59 -12.73
C VAL A 198 -24.03 11.78 -12.75
N LEU A 199 -23.46 13.00 -12.76
CA LEU A 199 -24.19 14.26 -12.75
C LEU A 199 -24.31 14.79 -14.19
N LYS A 200 -25.52 14.83 -14.74
CA LYS A 200 -25.76 15.48 -16.03
C LYS A 200 -25.81 17.00 -15.83
N LYS A 201 -24.93 17.73 -16.52
CA LYS A 201 -24.87 19.20 -16.54
C LYS A 201 -25.28 19.66 -17.96
N GLY A 202 -26.59 19.80 -18.20
CA GLY A 202 -27.14 20.15 -19.51
C GLY A 202 -27.35 18.94 -20.45
N GLU A 203 -27.70 19.20 -21.71
CA GLU A 203 -28.00 18.14 -22.71
C GLU A 203 -26.74 17.36 -23.17
N ASP A 204 -25.55 18.00 -23.16
CA ASP A 204 -24.33 17.46 -23.79
C ASP A 204 -23.12 17.24 -22.85
N GLN A 205 -23.22 17.45 -21.54
CA GLN A 205 -22.08 17.21 -20.62
C GLN A 205 -22.49 16.46 -19.37
N SER A 206 -21.99 15.24 -19.21
CA SER A 206 -22.11 14.47 -17.97
C SER A 206 -20.80 14.45 -17.21
N LEU A 207 -20.86 14.64 -15.89
CA LEU A 207 -19.74 14.61 -14.97
C LEU A 207 -19.80 13.33 -14.14
N ILE A 208 -18.73 12.56 -14.11
CA ILE A 208 -18.58 11.42 -13.21
C ILE A 208 -17.93 11.91 -11.92
N LEU A 209 -18.55 11.54 -10.81
CA LEU A 209 -18.07 11.77 -9.48
C LEU A 209 -17.83 10.42 -8.80
N VAL A 210 -16.56 10.12 -8.54
CA VAL A 210 -16.15 8.93 -7.79
C VAL A 210 -15.69 9.34 -6.41
N GLU A 211 -16.29 8.77 -5.37
CA GLU A 211 -15.90 8.95 -3.98
C GLU A 211 -15.29 7.63 -3.47
N LEU A 212 -13.99 7.69 -3.18
CA LEU A 212 -13.22 6.60 -2.60
C LEU A 212 -12.92 6.90 -1.13
N SER A 213 -12.69 5.87 -0.33
CA SER A 213 -12.38 5.99 1.10
C SER A 213 -11.28 5.00 1.52
N LEU A 214 -10.33 5.48 2.30
CA LEU A 214 -9.25 4.68 2.89
C LEU A 214 -9.32 4.78 4.42
N PRO A 215 -9.65 3.70 5.13
CA PRO A 215 -9.52 3.66 6.58
C PRO A 215 -8.05 3.85 6.97
N TRP A 216 -7.72 4.87 7.77
CA TRP A 216 -6.34 5.18 8.17
C TRP A 216 -6.05 4.81 9.64
N LYS A 217 -7.02 5.06 10.51
CA LYS A 217 -7.04 4.69 11.94
C LYS A 217 -8.50 4.43 12.33
N PRO A 218 -8.81 3.71 13.44
CA PRO A 218 -10.16 3.71 13.98
C PRO A 218 -10.71 5.15 14.06
N GLN A 219 -11.94 5.33 13.54
CA GLN A 219 -12.65 6.61 13.45
C GLN A 219 -11.99 7.72 12.60
N VAL A 220 -10.93 7.41 11.82
CA VAL A 220 -10.31 8.35 10.87
C VAL A 220 -10.21 7.72 9.49
N THR A 221 -10.88 8.33 8.53
CA THR A 221 -10.93 7.89 7.14
C THR A 221 -10.45 9.00 6.21
N ILE A 222 -9.62 8.63 5.23
CA ILE A 222 -9.19 9.53 4.16
C ILE A 222 -10.14 9.33 2.97
N GLY A 223 -10.94 10.35 2.67
CA GLY A 223 -11.76 10.40 1.46
C GLY A 223 -10.95 10.90 0.27
N TYR A 224 -11.10 10.27 -0.89
CA TYR A 224 -10.49 10.68 -2.14
C TYR A 224 -11.58 10.80 -3.21
N LYS A 225 -11.83 12.03 -3.66
CA LYS A 225 -12.92 12.36 -4.56
C LYS A 225 -12.37 12.76 -5.93
N ILE A 226 -12.77 12.06 -6.97
CA ILE A 226 -12.37 12.31 -8.35
C ILE A 226 -13.58 12.82 -9.13
N CYS A 227 -13.45 14.00 -9.72
CA CYS A 227 -14.41 14.58 -10.65
C CYS A 227 -13.82 14.56 -12.06
N ALA A 228 -14.52 13.92 -13.00
CA ALA A 228 -14.12 13.80 -14.40
C ALA A 228 -15.30 14.06 -15.35
N LEU A 229 -15.02 14.37 -16.61
CA LEU A 229 -16.03 14.37 -17.68
C LEU A 229 -16.32 12.92 -18.10
N SER A 230 -17.61 12.56 -18.20
CA SER A 230 -18.07 11.18 -18.39
C SER A 230 -17.70 10.59 -19.75
N GLU A 231 -17.68 11.42 -20.78
CA GLU A 231 -17.50 10.98 -22.17
C GLU A 231 -16.03 10.61 -22.49
N ASP A 232 -15.11 10.99 -21.61
CA ASP A 232 -13.67 10.91 -21.84
C ASP A 232 -12.93 10.15 -20.72
N CYS A 233 -13.59 9.17 -20.10
CA CYS A 233 -13.01 8.38 -18.99
C CYS A 233 -11.69 7.67 -19.34
N THR A 234 -11.47 7.34 -20.61
CA THR A 234 -10.24 6.72 -21.14
C THR A 234 -9.28 7.72 -21.77
N LYS A 235 -9.73 8.94 -22.04
CA LYS A 235 -8.91 9.99 -22.66
C LYS A 235 -8.29 10.88 -21.59
N ARG A 236 -7.23 11.56 -21.99
CA ARG A 236 -6.56 12.53 -21.13
C ARG A 236 -7.46 13.77 -20.97
N THR A 237 -7.95 13.99 -19.76
CA THR A 237 -8.82 15.11 -19.42
C THR A 237 -8.40 15.77 -18.12
N LYS A 238 -8.95 16.95 -17.87
CA LYS A 238 -8.78 17.64 -16.59
C LYS A 238 -9.61 16.94 -15.53
N LEU A 239 -8.92 16.29 -14.60
CA LEU A 239 -9.48 15.64 -13.43
C LEU A 239 -9.33 16.58 -12.23
N LYS A 240 -10.43 16.86 -11.54
CA LYS A 240 -10.37 17.56 -10.26
C LYS A 240 -10.38 16.53 -9.14
N ILE A 241 -9.32 16.54 -8.35
CA ILE A 241 -9.10 15.61 -7.25
C ILE A 241 -9.24 16.38 -5.94
N THR A 242 -10.01 15.84 -5.01
CA THR A 242 -10.21 16.42 -3.68
C THR A 242 -9.94 15.38 -2.62
N VAL A 243 -9.00 15.68 -1.72
CA VAL A 243 -8.68 14.85 -0.56
C VAL A 243 -9.43 15.39 0.64
N ILE A 244 -10.16 14.52 1.33
CA ILE A 244 -11.06 14.83 2.44
C ILE A 244 -10.59 14.05 3.67
N CYS A 245 -10.49 14.73 4.80
CA CYS A 245 -10.31 14.06 6.09
C CYS A 245 -11.69 13.89 6.75
N GLU A 246 -12.04 12.65 7.07
CA GLU A 246 -13.26 12.31 7.78
C GLU A 246 -12.89 11.76 9.16
N ALA A 247 -13.22 12.50 10.22
CA ALA A 247 -12.99 12.10 11.61
C ALA A 247 -13.87 12.92 12.56
N GLN A 248 -13.87 12.55 13.85
CA GLN A 248 -14.51 13.35 14.89
C GLN A 248 -13.89 14.75 15.01
N TYR A 249 -14.68 15.76 15.39
CA TYR A 249 -14.24 17.17 15.45
C TYR A 249 -12.92 17.38 16.20
N GLY A 250 -12.78 16.77 17.39
CA GLY A 250 -11.56 16.88 18.20
C GLY A 250 -10.32 16.31 17.49
N MET A 251 -10.48 15.19 16.77
CA MET A 251 -9.42 14.55 16.00
C MET A 251 -9.06 15.35 14.75
N ILE A 252 -10.05 15.89 14.01
CA ILE A 252 -9.78 16.73 12.83
C ILE A 252 -8.96 17.96 13.19
N ARG A 253 -9.31 18.61 14.31
CA ARG A 253 -8.56 19.78 14.76
C ARG A 253 -7.09 19.41 15.00
N ASP A 254 -6.83 18.27 15.64
CA ASP A 254 -5.47 17.84 15.98
C ASP A 254 -4.70 17.33 14.73
N LEU A 255 -5.37 16.71 13.76
CA LEU A 255 -4.76 16.21 12.50
C LEU A 255 -4.48 17.31 11.48
N LEU A 256 -5.34 18.34 11.42
CA LEU A 256 -5.23 19.43 10.44
C LEU A 256 -4.58 20.70 11.01
N SER A 257 -4.32 20.77 12.32
CA SER A 257 -3.67 21.95 12.90
C SER A 257 -2.19 21.99 12.55
N ASP A 258 -1.71 23.10 11.99
CA ASP A 258 -0.28 23.38 11.78
C ASP A 258 0.47 23.79 13.05
N ARG A 259 -0.17 23.69 14.22
CA ARG A 259 0.45 24.01 15.51
C ARG A 259 1.09 22.76 16.09
N CYS A 260 2.36 22.86 16.48
CA CYS A 260 3.01 21.83 17.29
C CYS A 260 2.21 21.64 18.59
N SER A 261 1.69 20.45 18.82
CA SER A 261 1.00 20.13 20.07
C SER A 261 2.01 19.90 21.18
N VAL A 262 1.71 20.38 22.40
CA VAL A 262 2.55 20.14 23.59
C VAL A 262 2.69 18.64 23.92
N ASN A 263 1.72 17.82 23.51
CA ASN A 263 1.76 16.38 23.69
C ASN A 263 2.48 15.70 22.53
N THR A 264 3.62 15.07 22.82
CA THR A 264 4.46 14.36 21.84
C THR A 264 3.68 13.28 21.08
N ALA A 265 2.81 12.51 21.74
CA ALA A 265 2.04 11.47 21.08
C ALA A 265 1.07 12.05 20.03
N LYS A 266 0.43 13.17 20.34
CA LYS A 266 -0.47 13.88 19.40
C LYS A 266 0.28 14.40 18.19
N GLN A 267 1.49 14.93 18.41
CA GLN A 267 2.34 15.43 17.32
C GLN A 267 2.77 14.30 16.41
N THR A 268 3.22 13.17 16.97
CA THR A 268 3.57 11.96 16.21
C THR A 268 2.42 11.49 15.32
N PHE A 269 1.16 11.54 15.78
CA PHE A 269 0.00 11.20 14.94
C PHE A 269 -0.26 12.19 13.81
N SER A 270 -0.14 13.49 14.10
CA SER A 270 -0.31 14.55 13.10
C SER A 270 0.76 14.43 12.01
N ASP A 271 2.00 14.12 12.39
CA ASP A 271 3.12 13.93 11.47
C ASP A 271 2.96 12.65 10.63
N ALA A 272 2.51 11.55 11.25
CA ALA A 272 2.19 10.31 10.53
C ALA A 272 1.08 10.53 9.47
N TYR A 273 0.05 11.29 9.82
CA TYR A 273 -1.05 11.62 8.91
C TYR A 273 -0.53 12.48 7.75
N ARG A 274 0.22 13.55 8.04
CA ARG A 274 0.83 14.39 7.00
C ARG A 274 1.72 13.58 6.07
N HIS A 275 2.56 12.69 6.61
CA HIS A 275 3.42 11.83 5.80
C HIS A 275 2.61 10.92 4.88
N THR A 276 1.48 10.38 5.36
CA THR A 276 0.55 9.58 4.54
C THR A 276 -0.01 10.42 3.39
N ILE A 277 -0.45 11.66 3.66
CA ILE A 277 -0.99 12.55 2.62
C ILE A 277 0.10 13.00 1.64
N PHE A 278 1.33 13.24 2.10
CA PHE A 278 2.45 13.57 1.21
C PHE A 278 2.79 12.40 0.28
N GLY A 279 2.84 11.17 0.80
CA GLY A 279 3.04 9.98 -0.04
C GLY A 279 1.90 9.79 -1.07
N LEU A 280 0.67 10.13 -0.69
CA LEU A 280 -0.49 10.11 -1.59
C LEU A 280 -0.39 11.14 -2.73
N LEU A 281 0.18 12.33 -2.46
CA LEU A 281 0.42 13.34 -3.48
C LEU A 281 1.65 13.03 -4.35
N GLU A 282 2.67 12.40 -3.76
CA GLU A 282 3.86 11.95 -4.48
C GLU A 282 3.52 10.84 -5.48
N THR A 283 2.69 9.88 -5.08
CA THR A 283 2.17 8.83 -5.97
C THR A 283 1.36 9.42 -7.13
N ASP A 284 0.53 10.45 -6.89
CA ASP A 284 -0.18 11.17 -7.95
C ASP A 284 0.78 11.84 -8.95
N ARG A 285 1.82 12.51 -8.45
CA ARG A 285 2.84 13.14 -9.29
C ARG A 285 3.60 12.11 -10.12
N MET A 286 3.99 10.98 -9.50
CA MET A 286 4.68 9.90 -10.20
C MET A 286 3.78 9.24 -11.25
N LEU A 287 2.49 9.07 -10.98
CA LEU A 287 1.54 8.57 -11.97
C LEU A 287 1.46 9.50 -13.19
N ILE A 288 1.36 10.81 -12.97
CA ILE A 288 1.33 11.81 -14.05
C ILE A 288 2.64 11.80 -14.82
N HIS A 289 3.76 11.69 -14.12
CA HIS A 289 5.08 11.57 -14.71
C HIS A 289 5.14 10.37 -15.65
N VAL A 290 4.87 9.16 -15.15
CA VAL A 290 4.87 7.93 -15.98
C VAL A 290 3.85 8.02 -17.12
N HIS A 291 2.67 8.57 -16.88
CA HIS A 291 1.64 8.74 -17.91
C HIS A 291 2.06 9.70 -19.03
N SER A 292 2.96 10.67 -18.75
CA SER A 292 3.49 11.58 -19.78
C SER A 292 4.27 10.84 -20.88
N PHE A 293 4.79 9.64 -20.60
CA PHE A 293 5.46 8.76 -21.57
C PHE A 293 4.59 8.49 -22.81
N ASN A 294 3.28 8.30 -22.61
CA ASN A 294 2.35 8.00 -23.70
C ASN A 294 2.03 9.21 -24.58
N SER A 295 2.31 10.43 -24.10
CA SER A 295 1.94 11.68 -24.77
C SER A 295 3.11 12.34 -25.50
N LEU A 296 4.36 12.08 -25.09
CA LEU A 296 5.54 12.78 -25.58
C LEU A 296 6.39 11.86 -26.48
N PRO A 297 6.43 12.11 -27.81
CA PRO A 297 7.22 11.33 -28.75
C PRO A 297 8.70 11.23 -28.40
N ASP A 298 9.26 12.27 -27.78
CA ASP A 298 10.67 12.36 -27.40
C ASP A 298 11.07 11.30 -26.34
N LEU A 299 10.09 10.75 -25.62
CA LEU A 299 10.34 9.75 -24.57
C LEU A 299 10.45 8.32 -25.10
N PHE A 300 9.91 8.04 -26.28
CA PHE A 300 9.93 6.70 -26.89
C PHE A 300 10.66 6.63 -28.25
N ARG A 301 10.88 7.78 -28.93
CA ARG A 301 11.73 7.86 -30.13
C ARG A 301 13.19 8.03 -29.73
N LEU A 302 13.85 6.90 -29.48
CA LEU A 302 15.26 6.88 -29.11
C LEU A 302 16.15 7.37 -30.26
N SER A 303 17.04 8.32 -29.99
CA SER A 303 18.11 8.63 -30.93
C SER A 303 19.13 7.47 -30.92
N PRO A 304 19.70 7.11 -32.08
CA PRO A 304 20.68 6.02 -32.17
C PRO A 304 21.96 6.28 -31.35
N GLU A 305 22.21 7.53 -30.97
CA GLU A 305 23.33 7.93 -30.12
C GLU A 305 23.13 7.52 -28.66
N ILE A 306 21.90 7.56 -28.15
CA ILE A 306 21.55 7.12 -26.79
C ILE A 306 21.63 5.59 -26.68
N LEU A 307 21.28 4.87 -27.75
CA LEU A 307 21.35 3.40 -27.80
C LEU A 307 22.79 2.85 -27.85
N LYS A 308 23.77 3.66 -28.26
CA LYS A 308 25.19 3.25 -28.23
C LYS A 308 25.75 3.19 -26.81
N GLU A 309 25.13 3.91 -25.88
CA GLU A 309 25.56 3.94 -24.50
C GLU A 309 25.21 2.66 -23.75
N LYS A 310 26.15 2.15 -22.96
CA LYS A 310 25.95 0.92 -22.18
C LYS A 310 25.01 1.12 -21.00
N SER A 311 24.92 2.33 -20.47
CA SER A 311 24.03 2.71 -19.36
C SER A 311 23.82 4.22 -19.33
N LEU A 312 22.63 4.68 -18.94
CA LEU A 312 22.33 6.12 -18.82
C LEU A 312 22.90 6.74 -17.54
N PHE A 313 22.88 6.00 -16.43
CA PHE A 313 23.29 6.50 -15.14
C PHE A 313 24.29 5.60 -14.42
N ARG A 314 25.05 6.22 -13.50
CA ARG A 314 25.96 5.57 -12.57
C ARG A 314 25.83 6.20 -11.19
N TYR A 315 25.80 5.35 -10.16
CA TYR A 315 25.92 5.82 -8.78
C TYR A 315 27.35 6.25 -8.48
N VAL A 316 27.50 7.47 -8.00
CA VAL A 316 28.77 8.03 -7.53
C VAL A 316 28.60 8.39 -6.05
N MET A 317 29.53 7.93 -5.22
CA MET A 317 29.56 8.26 -3.81
C MET A 317 30.09 9.69 -3.63
N LYS A 318 29.24 10.60 -3.13
CA LYS A 318 29.64 11.94 -2.65
C LYS A 318 29.23 12.06 -1.19
N GLU A 319 30.17 12.39 -0.31
CA GLU A 319 29.89 12.72 1.10
C GLU A 319 29.03 11.64 1.81
N ASN A 320 29.38 10.36 1.63
CA ASN A 320 28.66 9.21 2.20
C ASN A 320 27.22 8.97 1.67
N LYS A 321 26.79 9.68 0.61
CA LYS A 321 25.54 9.41 -0.10
C LYS A 321 25.81 8.97 -1.54
N ALA A 322 25.12 7.91 -1.97
CA ALA A 322 25.14 7.47 -3.37
C ALA A 322 24.24 8.43 -4.17
N ILE A 323 24.82 9.19 -5.10
CA ILE A 323 24.09 10.12 -5.96
C ILE A 323 24.06 9.56 -7.38
N LEU A 324 22.90 9.62 -8.03
CA LEU A 324 22.73 9.22 -9.41
C LEU A 324 23.31 10.30 -10.34
N THR A 325 24.27 9.93 -11.18
CA THR A 325 24.89 10.84 -12.15
C THR A 325 24.85 10.25 -13.55
N ILE A 326 24.92 11.10 -14.57
CA ILE A 326 24.96 10.65 -15.97
C ILE A 326 26.23 9.79 -16.18
N SER A 327 26.09 8.67 -16.88
CA SER A 327 27.12 7.64 -16.98
C SER A 327 28.39 8.10 -17.73
N THR A 328 28.23 8.88 -18.80
CA THR A 328 29.33 9.32 -19.66
C THR A 328 29.30 10.82 -19.92
N ARG A 329 30.48 11.42 -20.09
CA ARG A 329 30.63 12.84 -20.48
C ARG A 329 30.06 13.11 -21.87
N GLU A 330 30.08 12.12 -22.75
CA GLU A 330 29.51 12.18 -24.10
C GLU A 330 27.98 12.38 -24.02
N LEU A 331 27.30 11.63 -23.15
CA LEU A 331 25.88 11.79 -22.89
C LEU A 331 25.55 13.14 -22.22
N GLU A 332 26.42 13.65 -21.34
CA GLU A 332 26.28 15.00 -20.76
C GLU A 332 26.36 16.10 -21.85
N THR A 333 27.29 15.96 -22.79
CA THR A 333 27.39 16.89 -23.93
C THR A 333 26.20 16.78 -24.87
N LEU A 334 25.68 15.57 -25.09
CA LEU A 334 24.50 15.34 -25.92
C LEU A 334 23.25 15.97 -25.29
N CYS A 335 23.05 15.81 -23.99
CA CYS A 335 21.96 16.47 -23.26
C CYS A 335 22.05 18.00 -23.32
N SER A 336 23.26 18.55 -23.36
CA SER A 336 23.47 19.99 -23.49
C SER A 336 23.15 20.52 -24.90
N GLN A 337 23.22 19.66 -25.91
CA GLN A 337 23.01 20.02 -27.32
C GLN A 337 21.61 19.67 -27.84
N ASN A 338 21.00 18.62 -27.31
CA ASN A 338 19.72 18.08 -27.77
C ASN A 338 18.68 18.05 -26.63
N VAL A 339 17.67 18.89 -26.77
CA VAL A 339 16.57 19.02 -25.79
C VAL A 339 15.78 17.72 -25.63
N ALA A 340 15.58 16.95 -26.71
CA ALA A 340 14.87 15.67 -26.63
C ALA A 340 15.66 14.64 -25.83
N ALA A 341 16.98 14.60 -26.00
CA ALA A 341 17.86 13.74 -25.20
C ALA A 341 17.88 14.14 -23.73
N ALA A 342 17.90 15.44 -23.43
CA ALA A 342 17.82 15.96 -22.07
C ALA A 342 16.49 15.59 -21.39
N ASN A 343 15.37 15.77 -22.10
CA ASN A 343 14.03 15.41 -21.60
C ASN A 343 13.92 13.90 -21.34
N PHE A 344 14.48 13.07 -22.22
CA PHE A 344 14.52 11.61 -22.05
C PHE A 344 15.33 11.22 -20.81
N VAL A 345 16.54 11.76 -20.64
CA VAL A 345 17.39 11.46 -19.48
C VAL A 345 16.72 11.96 -18.19
N GLU A 346 16.18 13.17 -18.17
CA GLU A 346 15.50 13.71 -16.98
C GLU A 346 14.28 12.87 -16.59
N PHE A 347 13.49 12.43 -17.57
CA PHE A 347 12.34 11.58 -17.33
C PHE A 347 12.72 10.30 -16.58
N TRP A 348 13.77 9.62 -17.06
CA TRP A 348 14.24 8.38 -16.46
C TRP A 348 15.03 8.58 -15.15
N ARG A 349 15.60 9.77 -14.93
CA ARG A 349 16.25 10.14 -13.66
C ARG A 349 15.23 10.15 -12.53
N ILE A 350 14.10 10.83 -12.70
CA ILE A 350 13.02 10.91 -11.70
C ILE A 350 12.53 9.50 -11.33
N ILE A 351 12.38 8.62 -12.32
CA ILE A 351 11.98 7.22 -12.09
C ILE A 351 13.06 6.46 -11.30
N SER A 352 14.34 6.67 -11.62
CA SER A 352 15.47 5.98 -10.97
C SER A 352 15.76 6.47 -9.54
N GLU A 353 15.43 7.73 -9.24
CA GLU A 353 15.55 8.31 -7.89
C GLU A 353 14.36 7.96 -6.98
N SER A 354 13.23 7.54 -7.57
CA SER A 354 12.04 7.17 -6.81
C SER A 354 12.23 5.90 -5.99
N GLU A 355 11.65 5.85 -4.78
CA GLU A 355 11.74 4.67 -3.92
C GLU A 355 10.99 3.47 -4.53
N GLU A 356 11.59 2.27 -4.43
CA GLU A 356 11.01 1.00 -4.90
C GLU A 356 9.59 0.74 -4.39
N ARG A 357 9.24 1.26 -3.21
CA ARG A 357 7.91 1.11 -2.61
C ARG A 357 6.80 1.69 -3.47
N TYR A 358 7.12 2.76 -4.21
CA TYR A 358 6.15 3.39 -5.09
C TYR A 358 5.93 2.58 -6.36
N TRP A 359 6.91 1.81 -6.83
CA TRP A 359 6.76 1.00 -8.04
C TRP A 359 5.61 0.01 -7.96
N GLN A 360 5.36 -0.53 -6.76
CA GLN A 360 4.26 -1.46 -6.52
C GLN A 360 2.88 -0.84 -6.70
N SER A 361 2.73 0.49 -6.54
CA SER A 361 1.41 1.14 -6.62
C SER A 361 1.00 1.43 -8.06
N TRP A 362 1.94 1.76 -8.95
CA TRP A 362 1.66 2.11 -10.35
C TRP A 362 2.07 1.05 -11.37
N SER A 363 2.74 -0.03 -10.96
CA SER A 363 3.14 -1.12 -11.86
C SER A 363 2.88 -2.50 -11.27
N GLN A 364 2.74 -3.49 -12.14
CA GLN A 364 2.72 -4.89 -11.72
C GLN A 364 4.16 -5.36 -11.52
N VAL A 365 4.49 -5.74 -10.29
CA VAL A 365 5.81 -6.24 -9.93
C VAL A 365 5.79 -7.76 -9.89
N TYR A 366 6.65 -8.38 -10.70
CA TYR A 366 6.84 -9.83 -10.71
C TYR A 366 8.24 -10.14 -10.17
N THR A 367 8.31 -11.02 -9.17
CA THR A 367 9.58 -11.43 -8.56
C THR A 367 9.99 -12.79 -9.08
N PHE A 368 11.11 -12.84 -9.81
CA PHE A 368 11.71 -14.08 -10.29
C PHE A 368 12.89 -14.45 -9.40
N ARG A 369 12.93 -15.69 -8.89
CA ARG A 369 14.06 -16.21 -8.13
C ARG A 369 14.96 -17.03 -9.05
N VAL A 370 16.19 -16.58 -9.24
CA VAL A 370 17.19 -17.25 -10.09
C VAL A 370 18.34 -17.75 -9.22
N ILE A 371 18.72 -19.01 -9.39
CA ILE A 371 19.89 -19.59 -8.71
C ILE A 371 21.07 -19.50 -9.66
N LEU A 372 22.14 -18.83 -9.22
CA LEU A 372 23.37 -18.69 -9.98
C LEU A 372 24.34 -19.83 -9.64
N THR A 373 25.04 -20.32 -10.67
CA THR A 373 26.10 -21.32 -10.50
C THR A 373 27.33 -20.69 -9.83
N HIS A 374 27.95 -21.42 -8.91
CA HIS A 374 29.19 -21.01 -8.24
C HIS A 374 30.37 -21.00 -9.22
N ASP A 375 31.30 -20.07 -9.04
CA ASP A 375 32.53 -19.98 -9.85
C ASP A 375 33.52 -21.11 -9.51
N HIS A 376 33.48 -21.56 -8.25
CA HIS A 376 34.35 -22.62 -7.73
C HIS A 376 33.51 -23.70 -7.04
N PRO A 377 33.88 -24.98 -7.16
CA PRO A 377 33.13 -26.08 -6.55
C PRO A 377 32.93 -25.84 -5.06
N LEU A 378 31.71 -26.11 -4.58
CA LEU A 378 31.35 -25.89 -3.19
C LEU A 378 32.27 -26.68 -2.25
N PRO A 379 32.84 -26.04 -1.21
CA PRO A 379 33.60 -26.72 -0.18
C PRO A 379 32.80 -27.89 0.43
N PRO A 380 33.42 -29.06 0.63
CA PRO A 380 32.74 -30.26 1.12
C PRO A 380 32.20 -30.14 2.56
N ARG A 381 32.60 -29.09 3.30
CA ARG A 381 32.28 -28.87 4.72
C ARG A 381 31.66 -27.49 4.98
N LEU A 382 30.81 -27.01 4.07
CA LEU A 382 30.22 -25.67 4.10
C LEU A 382 29.42 -25.31 5.38
N PHE A 383 28.94 -26.31 6.11
CA PHE A 383 28.13 -26.16 7.32
C PHE A 383 28.91 -26.38 8.63
N LEU A 384 30.23 -26.60 8.57
CA LEU A 384 31.07 -26.75 9.75
C LEU A 384 31.78 -25.43 10.04
N ALA A 385 31.65 -24.95 11.28
CA ALA A 385 32.12 -23.63 11.73
C ALA A 385 33.66 -23.44 11.73
N GLU A 386 34.43 -24.46 11.35
CA GLU A 386 35.88 -24.54 11.58
C GLU A 386 36.73 -24.18 10.35
N GLU A 387 36.15 -23.99 9.16
CA GLU A 387 36.92 -23.64 7.96
C GLU A 387 37.13 -22.13 7.78
N PRO A 388 38.27 -21.69 7.22
CA PRO A 388 38.50 -20.29 6.89
C PRO A 388 37.43 -19.80 5.90
N ASN A 389 37.08 -18.51 5.96
CA ASN A 389 36.08 -17.82 5.14
C ASN A 389 36.25 -18.04 3.61
N VAL A 390 35.88 -19.21 3.08
CA VAL A 390 35.82 -19.44 1.64
C VAL A 390 34.62 -18.68 1.11
N LYS A 391 34.88 -17.54 0.47
CA LYS A 391 33.85 -16.75 -0.20
C LYS A 391 33.40 -17.51 -1.43
N VAL A 392 32.23 -18.12 -1.37
CA VAL A 392 31.54 -18.64 -2.55
C VAL A 392 31.12 -17.43 -3.39
N THR A 393 31.70 -17.29 -4.59
CA THR A 393 31.34 -16.26 -5.56
C THR A 393 30.63 -16.87 -6.77
N SER A 394 29.80 -16.06 -7.43
CA SER A 394 29.08 -16.43 -8.65
C SER A 394 29.20 -15.32 -9.71
N GLN A 395 30.38 -14.69 -9.81
CA GLN A 395 30.63 -13.52 -10.65
C GLN A 395 30.56 -13.85 -12.15
N LEU A 396 30.97 -15.05 -12.56
CA LEU A 396 30.92 -15.46 -13.96
C LEU A 396 29.47 -15.63 -14.40
N ALA A 397 28.67 -16.37 -13.62
CA ALA A 397 27.25 -16.57 -13.86
C ALA A 397 26.48 -15.24 -13.85
N LEU A 398 26.79 -14.34 -12.91
CA LEU A 398 26.20 -13.00 -12.82
C LEU A 398 26.49 -12.17 -14.07
N THR A 399 27.72 -12.22 -14.59
CA THR A 399 28.13 -11.47 -15.78
C THR A 399 27.39 -11.96 -17.03
N VAL A 400 27.25 -13.28 -17.18
CA VAL A 400 26.45 -13.89 -18.25
C VAL A 400 24.99 -13.47 -18.14
N PHE A 401 24.44 -13.47 -16.92
CA PHE A 401 23.07 -13.02 -16.67
C PHE A 401 22.85 -11.56 -17.06
N TYR A 402 23.75 -10.64 -16.68
CA TYR A 402 23.65 -9.24 -17.09
C TYR A 402 23.75 -9.05 -18.60
N ASN A 403 24.58 -9.83 -19.30
CA ASN A 403 24.65 -9.80 -20.75
C ASN A 403 23.33 -10.25 -21.41
N ILE A 404 22.70 -11.30 -20.89
CA ILE A 404 21.38 -11.77 -21.36
C ILE A 404 20.34 -10.66 -21.15
N LEU A 405 20.29 -10.04 -19.97
CA LEU A 405 19.37 -8.94 -19.70
C LEU A 405 19.58 -7.79 -20.68
N THR A 406 20.82 -7.36 -20.90
CA THR A 406 21.14 -6.30 -21.88
C THR A 406 20.64 -6.65 -23.28
N GLN A 407 20.77 -7.91 -23.73
CA GLN A 407 20.28 -8.34 -25.04
C GLN A 407 18.75 -8.36 -25.13
N MET A 408 18.04 -8.65 -24.04
CA MET A 408 16.58 -8.69 -24.02
C MET A 408 15.93 -7.30 -23.90
N THR A 409 16.69 -6.30 -23.46
CA THR A 409 16.19 -4.96 -23.13
C THR A 409 16.48 -3.94 -24.21
N THR A 410 15.73 -2.84 -24.23
CA THR A 410 15.92 -1.76 -25.20
C THR A 410 17.13 -0.89 -24.82
N PHE A 411 17.28 -0.58 -23.53
CA PHE A 411 18.45 0.11 -22.99
C PHE A 411 18.62 -0.20 -21.49
N SER A 412 19.82 0.05 -20.96
CA SER A 412 20.12 -0.07 -19.53
C SER A 412 20.04 1.30 -18.86
N LEU A 413 19.26 1.41 -17.78
CA LEU A 413 19.27 2.61 -16.94
C LEU A 413 20.55 2.65 -16.12
N ILE A 414 20.75 1.60 -15.32
CA ILE A 414 21.90 1.43 -14.43
C ILE A 414 22.41 0.01 -14.65
N HIS A 415 23.67 -0.09 -15.08
CA HIS A 415 24.26 -1.39 -15.41
C HIS A 415 24.27 -2.30 -14.18
N GLY A 416 23.73 -3.52 -14.33
CA GLY A 416 23.65 -4.52 -13.26
C GLY A 416 22.51 -4.32 -12.26
N GLN A 417 21.64 -3.33 -12.46
CA GLN A 417 20.50 -3.07 -11.56
C GLN A 417 19.18 -2.92 -12.31
N THR A 418 19.09 -1.96 -13.22
CA THR A 418 17.81 -1.58 -13.83
C THR A 418 17.90 -1.59 -15.34
N TYR A 419 17.01 -2.38 -15.96
CA TYR A 419 16.93 -2.57 -17.39
C TYR A 419 15.52 -2.29 -17.88
N VAL A 420 15.39 -1.65 -19.05
CA VAL A 420 14.09 -1.22 -19.59
C VAL A 420 13.88 -1.84 -20.95
N LYS A 421 12.71 -2.46 -21.14
CA LYS A 421 12.25 -3.00 -22.41
C LYS A 421 10.92 -2.38 -22.80
N PHE A 422 10.83 -1.86 -24.03
CA PHE A 422 9.56 -1.43 -24.60
C PHE A 422 8.81 -2.63 -25.18
N VAL A 423 7.54 -2.82 -24.79
CA VAL A 423 6.79 -4.07 -25.03
C VAL A 423 6.01 -4.06 -26.35
N GLU A 424 5.49 -2.93 -26.84
CA GLU A 424 4.98 -2.77 -28.21
C GLU A 424 4.58 -1.30 -28.49
N GLY A 425 4.95 -0.76 -29.67
CA GLY A 425 4.54 0.57 -30.18
C GLY A 425 5.69 1.48 -30.65
N TYR A 426 5.98 1.48 -31.95
CA TYR A 426 6.92 2.36 -32.69
C TYR A 426 8.42 2.23 -32.43
N VAL A 427 8.96 1.04 -32.71
CA VAL A 427 10.25 0.98 -33.41
C VAL A 427 9.98 1.27 -34.89
N ALA A 428 9.91 2.55 -35.27
CA ALA A 428 10.17 2.93 -36.65
C ALA A 428 11.68 3.07 -36.82
N LEU A 429 12.40 1.94 -36.72
CA LEU A 429 13.72 1.82 -37.34
C LEU A 429 13.47 1.40 -38.78
N LYS A 430 13.50 2.38 -39.68
CA LYS A 430 14.03 2.19 -41.03
C LYS A 430 15.30 2.99 -41.14
#